data_AF-A0A2H6AV46-F1
#
_entry.id   AF-A0A2H6AV46-F1
#
_cell.length_a   1.000
_cell.length_b   1.000
_cell.length_c   1.000
_cell.angle_alpha   90.00
_cell.angle_beta   90.00
_cell.angle_gamma   90.00
#
_symmetry.space_group_name_H-M   'P 1'
#
loop_
_entity.id
_entity.type
_entity.pdbx_description
1 polymer ?
#
loop_
_entity_poly.entity_id
_entity_poly.type
_entity_poly.pdbx_seq_one_letter_code
_entity_poly.pdbx_strand_id
1 'polypeptide(L)'
;MRRRVPHGPTLLLLAACALAPGREPMAAEATLRAPVRAVELAPDGALATRELRLDLEAGRHTLVIGGLPGMLDAAGLALEVRPADALRIVARRLLVRHLAEPVSRRERELLARLRELEAEHRRQKDRARAAEAQLRLLERIGEVGADIATRGLLEGRFDPEAWRRAWETVGTGTVEVLELQRQAEEEAARLEDGIAALRAELERVRGGGTSVAELVLDVEATRAGAVDVRIVHPDGRAGFEPLLVAALDGTAGRLTVEQRALVRQRTGEDWEDIDLTLAGIAAPGEVAPPEPEPWWVDLREPPPPVPRKPEASEGLERIPGALALAAPVVARERTAFHARWHLPLPVDVPADGGEVDLLLERTDLDAQLVLETVPAEREAAFVVAKAKWTSEVPLPAATVRLVRDGAPVGEAEIAAVPPGGELRLGFGVDPAVRVSRIPLEQTRGGSGWLRTRGRLVRRWLVRVGNGHDRPVRVVVHERLPVPRDERLKVEPADDATPPDARDVRGVPGLLAWNLDLAPGEAREIRFGFVLSWPEDLVPVGPLLWEE
;
A
#
# COMPACT_ATOMS: atom_id res chain seq x y z
N MET A 1 66.14 -70.89 49.05
CA MET A 1 66.96 -69.66 49.06
C MET A 1 66.39 -68.70 48.01
N ARG A 2 65.29 -67.97 48.27
CA ARG A 2 65.17 -66.67 48.97
C ARG A 2 66.10 -65.58 48.44
N ARG A 3 65.57 -64.71 47.57
CA ARG A 3 65.80 -63.26 47.60
C ARG A 3 64.43 -62.56 47.60
N ARG A 4 64.06 -62.03 48.77
CA ARG A 4 63.06 -60.98 48.99
C ARG A 4 63.87 -59.74 49.38
N VAL A 5 63.51 -58.57 48.86
CA VAL A 5 63.84 -57.26 49.46
C VAL A 5 62.52 -56.46 49.51
N PRO A 6 62.22 -55.76 50.62
CA PRO A 6 60.87 -55.34 50.96
C PRO A 6 60.52 -53.91 50.52
N HIS A 7 59.22 -53.64 50.43
CA HIS A 7 58.62 -52.30 50.39
C HIS A 7 58.45 -51.74 51.81
N GLY A 8 58.70 -50.43 51.95
CA GLY A 8 58.40 -49.60 53.12
C GLY A 8 58.73 -48.13 52.82
N PRO A 9 58.00 -47.15 53.37
CA PRO A 9 57.53 -45.97 52.62
C PRO A 9 58.39 -44.72 52.83
N THR A 10 58.48 -43.87 51.80
CA THR A 10 59.05 -42.52 51.90
C THR A 10 57.95 -41.48 51.77
N LEU A 11 57.60 -40.88 52.91
CA LEU A 11 56.96 -39.57 53.02
C LEU A 11 57.92 -38.50 52.46
N LEU A 12 57.47 -37.65 51.53
CA LEU A 12 58.07 -36.33 51.37
C LEU A 12 57.10 -35.32 50.73
N LEU A 13 56.65 -34.43 51.63
CA LEU A 13 56.25 -33.03 51.49
C LEU A 13 55.65 -32.50 50.18
N LEU A 14 54.41 -32.03 50.33
CA LEU A 14 53.81 -30.91 49.61
C LEU A 14 54.76 -29.70 49.52
N ALA A 15 55.12 -29.32 48.30
CA ALA A 15 55.55 -27.98 47.97
C ALA A 15 54.40 -27.30 47.20
N ALA A 16 53.68 -26.41 47.88
CA ALA A 16 52.72 -25.52 47.26
C ALA A 16 53.48 -24.28 46.74
N CYS A 17 53.53 -24.13 45.41
CA CYS A 17 53.88 -22.88 44.74
C CYS A 17 52.79 -22.53 43.73
N ALA A 18 52.44 -21.25 43.74
CA ALA A 18 51.26 -20.62 43.16
C ALA A 18 51.02 -20.89 41.67
N LEU A 19 49.76 -21.20 41.32
CA LEU A 19 49.16 -20.81 40.05
C LEU A 19 47.99 -19.86 40.34
N ALA A 20 47.93 -18.81 39.54
CA ALA A 20 46.97 -17.71 39.57
C ALA A 20 45.51 -18.17 39.65
N PRO A 21 44.59 -17.34 40.20
CA PRO A 21 43.16 -17.62 40.11
C PRO A 21 42.75 -17.63 38.64
N GLY A 22 42.43 -18.82 38.15
CA GLY A 22 41.80 -19.00 36.85
C GLY A 22 40.48 -18.24 36.82
N ARG A 23 40.24 -17.56 35.69
CA ARG A 23 38.91 -17.11 35.29
C ARG A 23 37.98 -18.31 35.38
N GLU A 24 37.00 -18.25 36.26
CA GLU A 24 35.87 -19.18 36.20
C GLU A 24 35.27 -19.08 34.78
N PRO A 25 34.94 -20.22 34.15
CA PRO A 25 34.20 -20.19 32.91
C PRO A 25 32.85 -19.53 33.21
N MET A 26 32.64 -18.35 32.65
CA MET A 26 31.38 -17.61 32.69
C MET A 26 30.28 -18.59 32.27
N ALA A 27 29.39 -18.93 33.21
CA ALA A 27 28.23 -19.77 32.94
C ALA A 27 27.52 -19.23 31.70
N ALA A 28 27.04 -20.11 30.82
CA ALA A 28 26.27 -19.72 29.65
C ALA A 28 25.07 -18.89 30.13
N GLU A 29 25.16 -17.57 29.96
CA GLU A 29 24.09 -16.62 30.28
C GLU A 29 22.86 -17.01 29.46
N ALA A 30 21.79 -17.44 30.13
CA ALA A 30 20.57 -17.87 29.46
C ALA A 30 19.95 -16.66 28.72
N THR A 31 19.76 -16.78 27.40
CA THR A 31 19.09 -15.76 26.60
C THR A 31 17.60 -15.77 26.88
N LEU A 32 17.09 -14.65 27.41
CA LEU A 32 15.68 -14.41 27.69
C LEU A 32 14.96 -13.94 26.42
N ARG A 33 13.69 -14.31 26.26
CA ARG A 33 12.83 -13.81 25.18
C ARG A 33 11.75 -12.89 25.73
N ALA A 34 11.63 -11.71 25.16
CA ALA A 34 10.59 -10.74 25.48
C ALA A 34 9.71 -10.51 24.23
N PRO A 35 8.58 -11.23 24.08
CA PRO A 35 7.70 -11.07 22.93
C PRO A 35 7.02 -9.69 22.94
N VAL A 36 6.67 -9.20 21.76
CA VAL A 36 5.80 -8.03 21.61
C VAL A 36 4.40 -8.41 22.11
N ARG A 37 3.83 -7.57 22.98
CA ARG A 37 2.49 -7.77 23.58
C ARG A 37 1.50 -6.69 23.16
N ALA A 38 1.98 -5.49 22.88
CA ALA A 38 1.16 -4.39 22.43
C ALA A 38 1.92 -3.54 21.40
N VAL A 39 1.20 -3.00 20.43
CA VAL A 39 1.75 -2.09 19.43
C VAL A 39 0.84 -0.89 19.29
N GLU A 40 1.43 0.30 19.27
CA GLU A 40 0.76 1.52 18.85
C GLU A 40 1.28 1.93 17.47
N LEU A 41 0.43 1.88 16.45
CA LEU A 41 0.76 2.24 15.07
C LEU A 41 0.35 3.67 14.77
N ALA A 42 1.28 4.42 14.18
CA ALA A 42 1.07 5.67 13.48
C ALA A 42 1.15 5.43 11.96
N PRO A 43 0.74 6.39 11.11
CA PRO A 43 0.84 6.22 9.66
C PRO A 43 2.26 5.90 9.15
N ASP A 44 3.28 6.44 9.82
CA ASP A 44 4.69 6.38 9.43
C ASP A 44 5.61 5.68 10.46
N GLY A 45 5.05 5.04 11.49
CA GLY A 45 5.85 4.36 12.50
C GLY A 45 5.04 3.50 13.46
N ALA A 46 5.73 2.72 14.27
CA ALA A 46 5.14 1.98 15.38
C ALA A 46 5.90 2.20 16.68
N LEU A 47 5.20 2.07 17.79
CA LEU A 47 5.76 1.89 19.12
C LEU A 47 5.39 0.50 19.61
N ALA A 48 6.35 -0.42 19.58
CA ALA A 48 6.15 -1.78 20.06
C ALA A 48 6.53 -1.88 21.54
N THR A 49 5.67 -2.55 22.30
CA THR A 49 5.85 -2.84 23.72
C THR A 49 6.09 -4.32 23.91
N ARG A 50 7.16 -4.64 24.63
CA ARG A 50 7.49 -6.00 25.08
C ARG A 50 7.39 -6.08 26.59
N GLU A 51 7.01 -7.25 27.09
CA GLU A 51 6.90 -7.50 28.52
C GLU A 51 7.61 -8.80 28.87
N LEU A 52 8.38 -8.75 29.96
CA LEU A 52 9.17 -9.85 30.47
C LEU A 52 9.06 -9.90 31.99
N ARG A 53 8.68 -11.05 32.53
CA ARG A 53 8.65 -11.29 33.97
C ARG A 53 9.87 -12.11 34.38
N LEU A 54 10.61 -11.59 35.35
CA LEU A 54 11.85 -12.16 35.86
C LEU A 54 11.69 -12.50 37.34
N ASP A 55 12.36 -13.53 37.81
CA ASP A 55 12.54 -13.81 39.23
C ASP A 55 14.04 -13.75 39.53
N LEU A 56 14.44 -12.77 40.34
CA LEU A 56 15.85 -12.45 40.57
C LEU A 56 16.18 -12.53 42.05
N GLU A 57 17.36 -13.03 42.39
CA GLU A 57 17.91 -12.92 43.74
C GLU A 57 18.46 -11.50 43.99
N ALA A 58 18.62 -11.09 45.24
CA ALA A 58 19.25 -9.81 45.55
C ALA A 58 20.73 -9.84 45.14
N GLY A 59 21.21 -8.81 44.43
CA GLY A 59 22.59 -8.74 43.96
C GLY A 59 22.73 -8.29 42.50
N ARG A 60 23.92 -8.49 41.92
CA ARG A 60 24.23 -8.12 40.53
C ARG A 60 23.95 -9.27 39.58
N HIS A 61 23.29 -8.95 38.46
CA HIS A 61 22.96 -9.90 37.41
C HIS A 61 23.27 -9.30 36.03
N THR A 62 23.60 -10.17 35.08
CA THR A 62 23.64 -9.84 33.65
C THR A 62 22.44 -10.47 32.99
N LEU A 63 21.58 -9.67 32.36
CA LEU A 63 20.41 -10.14 31.63
C LEU A 63 20.65 -9.98 30.14
N VAL A 64 20.51 -11.07 29.37
CA VAL A 64 20.64 -11.06 27.90
C VAL A 64 19.27 -11.31 27.29
N ILE A 65 18.69 -10.29 26.68
CA ILE A 65 17.37 -10.36 26.02
C ILE A 65 17.60 -10.47 24.51
N GLY A 66 17.28 -11.61 23.92
CA GLY A 66 17.47 -11.88 22.50
C GLY A 66 16.18 -11.77 21.68
N GLY A 67 16.32 -11.82 20.36
CA GLY A 67 15.19 -11.80 19.42
C GLY A 67 14.67 -10.38 19.10
N LEU A 68 15.46 -9.35 19.37
CA LEU A 68 15.10 -7.98 19.02
C LEU A 68 15.46 -7.67 17.55
N PRO A 69 14.72 -6.80 16.84
CA PRO A 69 15.13 -6.34 15.52
C PRO A 69 16.57 -5.76 15.53
N GLY A 70 17.42 -6.17 14.59
CA GLY A 70 18.83 -5.76 14.56
C GLY A 70 19.09 -4.32 14.10
N MET A 71 18.03 -3.59 13.75
CA MET A 71 18.06 -2.18 13.35
C MET A 71 17.73 -1.23 14.51
N LEU A 72 17.44 -1.73 15.71
CA LEU A 72 17.12 -0.90 16.86
C LEU A 72 18.31 -0.07 17.32
N ASP A 73 18.00 1.13 17.83
CA ASP A 73 18.96 1.98 18.51
C ASP A 73 18.83 1.79 20.04
N ALA A 74 19.95 1.48 20.69
CA ALA A 74 20.03 1.34 22.14
C ALA A 74 19.57 2.61 22.89
N ALA A 75 19.76 3.80 22.30
CA ALA A 75 19.36 5.07 22.88
C ALA A 75 17.84 5.31 22.82
N GLY A 76 17.14 4.71 21.84
CA GLY A 76 15.69 4.82 21.67
C GLY A 76 14.85 3.85 22.51
N LEU A 77 15.51 2.94 23.25
CA LEU A 77 14.85 1.97 24.13
C LEU A 77 14.45 2.61 25.46
N ALA A 78 13.15 2.65 25.72
CA ALA A 78 12.62 2.96 27.04
C ALA A 78 12.41 1.66 27.84
N LEU A 79 12.96 1.63 29.06
CA LEU A 79 12.86 0.51 29.98
C LEU A 79 12.07 0.94 31.20
N GLU A 80 10.95 0.28 31.43
CA GLU A 80 10.13 0.46 32.62
C GLU A 80 10.23 -0.79 33.49
N VAL A 81 10.41 -0.61 34.80
CA VAL A 81 10.52 -1.70 35.76
C VAL A 81 9.41 -1.57 36.78
N ARG A 82 8.76 -2.70 37.09
CA ARG A 82 7.75 -2.81 38.13
C ARG A 82 8.09 -3.95 39.10
N PRO A 83 8.12 -3.68 40.42
CA PRO A 83 8.06 -2.36 41.06
C PRO A 83 9.35 -1.54 40.81
N ALA A 84 9.23 -0.22 40.74
CA ALA A 84 10.28 0.68 40.24
C ALA A 84 11.60 0.66 41.05
N ASP A 85 11.53 0.22 42.31
CA ASP A 85 12.67 0.13 43.23
C ASP A 85 13.37 -1.25 43.20
N ALA A 86 12.82 -2.23 42.49
CA ALA A 86 13.33 -3.60 42.50
C ALA A 86 14.62 -3.79 41.70
N LEU A 87 14.83 -2.99 40.65
CA LEU A 87 15.94 -3.17 39.72
C LEU A 87 16.61 -1.84 39.38
N ARG A 88 17.92 -1.75 39.61
CA ARG A 88 18.74 -0.63 39.17
C ARG A 88 19.54 -1.03 37.93
N ILE A 89 19.31 -0.36 36.81
CA ILE A 89 20.05 -0.60 35.57
C ILE A 89 21.40 0.14 35.65
N VAL A 90 22.49 -0.62 35.67
CA VAL A 90 23.86 -0.09 35.79
C VAL A 90 24.45 0.22 34.41
N ALA A 91 24.26 -0.69 33.45
CA ALA A 91 24.66 -0.48 32.07
C ALA A 91 23.70 -1.17 31.11
N ARG A 92 23.58 -0.62 29.89
CA ARG A 92 22.84 -1.20 28.77
C ARG A 92 23.72 -1.23 27.53
N ARG A 93 23.71 -2.35 26.82
CA ARG A 93 24.44 -2.55 25.57
C ARG A 93 23.56 -3.30 24.59
N LEU A 94 23.48 -2.82 23.36
CA LEU A 94 22.81 -3.53 22.28
C LEU A 94 23.86 -4.17 21.40
N LEU A 95 23.81 -5.49 21.27
CA LEU A 95 24.72 -6.28 20.46
C LEU A 95 23.97 -6.75 19.23
N VAL A 96 24.27 -6.15 18.07
CA VAL A 96 23.69 -6.59 16.81
C VAL A 96 24.46 -7.83 16.33
N ARG A 97 23.76 -8.96 16.23
CA ARG A 97 24.28 -10.20 15.64
C ARG A 97 23.58 -10.46 14.32
N HIS A 98 24.30 -11.03 13.37
CA HIS A 98 23.68 -11.61 12.19
C HIS A 98 23.36 -13.06 12.56
N LEU A 99 22.07 -13.41 12.63
CA LEU A 99 21.72 -14.80 12.87
C LEU A 99 22.00 -15.62 11.61
N ALA A 100 22.48 -16.84 11.81
CA ALA A 100 22.51 -17.85 10.77
C ALA A 100 21.11 -18.42 10.47
N GLU A 101 20.17 -18.27 11.41
CA GLU A 101 18.81 -18.81 11.32
C GLU A 101 17.74 -17.71 11.20
N PRO A 102 16.76 -17.87 10.29
CA PRO A 102 15.67 -16.93 10.04
C PRO A 102 14.69 -16.79 11.23
N VAL A 103 14.26 -15.56 11.54
CA VAL A 103 13.33 -15.26 12.65
C VAL A 103 11.87 -15.40 12.19
N SER A 104 11.53 -14.85 11.02
CA SER A 104 10.17 -14.90 10.48
C SER A 104 9.77 -16.32 10.08
N ARG A 105 8.50 -16.66 10.33
CA ARG A 105 7.92 -17.93 9.86
C ARG A 105 7.94 -18.02 8.33
N ARG A 106 7.60 -16.92 7.64
CA ARG A 106 7.56 -16.88 6.19
C ARG A 106 8.95 -17.11 5.58
N GLU A 107 9.99 -16.52 6.17
CA GLU A 107 11.37 -16.73 5.74
C GLU A 107 11.80 -18.19 5.88
N ARG A 108 11.43 -18.86 6.99
CA ARG A 108 11.67 -20.30 7.20
C ARG A 108 11.03 -21.17 6.12
N GLU A 109 9.77 -20.89 5.79
CA GLU A 109 9.01 -21.61 4.77
C GLU A 109 9.66 -21.45 3.38
N LEU A 110 10.03 -20.22 3.01
CA LEU A 110 10.69 -19.92 1.72
C LEU A 110 12.05 -20.62 1.61
N LEU A 111 12.86 -20.61 2.66
CA LEU A 111 14.16 -21.30 2.69
C LEU A 111 14.02 -22.83 2.63
N ALA A 112 12.97 -23.40 3.23
CA ALA A 112 12.68 -24.83 3.10
C ALA A 112 12.31 -25.18 1.65
N ARG A 113 11.43 -24.37 1.03
CA ARG A 113 11.01 -24.58 -0.36
C ARG A 113 12.14 -24.39 -1.36
N LEU A 114 13.02 -23.40 -1.13
CA LEU A 114 14.21 -23.18 -1.95
C LEU A 114 15.13 -24.39 -1.93
N ARG A 115 15.40 -24.97 -0.75
CA ARG A 115 16.22 -26.18 -0.61
C ARG A 115 15.61 -27.37 -1.36
N GLU A 116 14.29 -27.51 -1.33
CA GLU A 116 13.56 -28.55 -2.04
C GLU A 116 13.68 -28.41 -3.57
N LEU A 117 13.42 -27.21 -4.11
CA LEU A 117 13.56 -26.94 -5.55
C LEU A 117 15.00 -27.08 -6.03
N GLU A 118 15.98 -26.61 -5.26
CA GLU A 118 17.39 -26.81 -5.58
C GLU A 118 17.78 -28.29 -5.62
N ALA A 119 17.19 -29.12 -4.75
CA ALA A 119 17.42 -30.56 -4.77
C ALA A 119 16.77 -31.22 -6.00
N GLU A 120 15.56 -30.81 -6.40
CA GLU A 120 14.92 -31.31 -7.62
C GLU A 120 15.66 -30.86 -8.89
N HIS A 121 16.08 -29.59 -8.96
CA HIS A 121 16.87 -29.07 -10.07
C HIS A 121 18.18 -29.84 -10.25
N ARG A 122 18.86 -30.17 -9.13
CA ARG A 122 20.05 -31.06 -9.19
C ARG A 122 19.71 -32.44 -9.75
N ARG A 123 18.59 -33.05 -9.34
CA ARG A 123 18.14 -34.36 -9.87
C ARG A 123 17.89 -34.31 -11.38
N GLN A 124 17.26 -33.26 -11.89
CA GLN A 124 17.00 -33.12 -13.33
C GLN A 124 18.29 -32.89 -14.13
N LYS A 125 19.23 -32.08 -13.61
CA LYS A 125 20.56 -31.94 -14.23
C LYS A 125 21.34 -33.25 -14.24
N ASP A 126 21.26 -34.05 -13.18
CA ASP A 126 21.90 -35.36 -13.15
C ASP A 126 21.25 -36.34 -14.15
N ARG A 127 19.94 -36.27 -14.37
CA ARG A 127 19.23 -37.03 -15.43
C ARG A 127 19.65 -36.62 -16.83
N ALA A 128 19.74 -35.32 -17.12
CA ALA A 128 20.21 -34.82 -18.41
C ALA A 128 21.64 -35.30 -18.69
N ARG A 129 22.55 -35.22 -17.71
CA ARG A 129 23.93 -35.74 -17.81
C ARG A 129 23.98 -37.25 -18.03
N ALA A 130 23.08 -38.01 -17.41
CA ALA A 130 22.99 -39.45 -17.62
C ALA A 130 22.52 -39.80 -19.04
N ALA A 131 21.52 -39.08 -19.57
CA ALA A 131 21.07 -39.21 -20.95
C ALA A 131 22.18 -38.83 -21.95
N GLU A 132 22.91 -37.75 -21.70
CA GLU A 132 24.07 -37.35 -22.51
C GLU A 132 25.16 -38.45 -22.54
N ALA A 133 25.41 -39.10 -21.41
CA ALA A 133 26.33 -40.24 -21.36
C ALA A 133 25.81 -41.46 -22.14
N GLN A 134 24.50 -41.69 -22.17
CA GLN A 134 23.87 -42.72 -23.00
C GLN A 134 23.96 -42.41 -24.49
N LEU A 135 23.77 -41.14 -24.90
CA LEU A 135 23.95 -40.72 -26.30
C LEU A 135 25.37 -40.99 -26.78
N ARG A 136 26.38 -40.59 -25.99
CA ARG A 136 27.79 -40.89 -26.32
C ARG A 136 28.06 -42.39 -26.49
N LEU A 137 27.39 -43.23 -25.70
CA LEU A 137 27.50 -44.67 -25.85
C LEU A 137 26.85 -45.15 -27.16
N LEU A 138 25.65 -44.66 -27.49
CA LEU A 138 24.94 -44.98 -28.73
C LEU A 138 25.71 -44.52 -29.98
N GLU A 139 26.30 -43.32 -29.96
CA GLU A 139 27.19 -42.81 -30.99
C GLU A 139 28.37 -43.76 -31.22
N ARG A 140 29.05 -44.16 -30.14
CA ARG A 140 30.17 -45.09 -30.21
C ARG A 140 29.77 -46.48 -30.72
N ILE A 141 28.57 -46.96 -30.35
CA ILE A 141 28.02 -48.21 -30.91
C ILE A 141 27.77 -48.06 -32.41
N GLY A 142 27.24 -46.92 -32.85
CA GLY A 142 27.03 -46.60 -34.27
C GLY A 142 28.33 -46.60 -35.07
N GLU A 143 29.39 -45.97 -34.54
CA GLU A 143 30.74 -45.96 -35.13
C GLU A 143 31.33 -47.37 -35.26
N VAL A 144 31.34 -48.14 -34.17
CA VAL A 144 31.84 -49.52 -34.17
C VAL A 144 31.03 -50.41 -35.11
N GLY A 145 29.71 -50.22 -35.14
CA GLY A 145 28.82 -50.90 -36.07
C GLY A 145 29.21 -50.62 -37.52
N ALA A 146 29.43 -49.35 -37.87
CA ALA A 146 29.81 -48.94 -39.22
C ALA A 146 31.14 -49.59 -39.65
N ASP A 147 32.14 -49.61 -38.76
CA ASP A 147 33.42 -50.27 -39.01
C ASP A 147 33.28 -51.78 -39.26
N ILE A 148 32.45 -52.46 -38.45
CA ILE A 148 32.15 -53.89 -38.62
C ILE A 148 31.45 -54.13 -39.96
N ALA A 149 30.47 -53.31 -40.32
CA ALA A 149 29.75 -53.41 -41.59
C ALA A 149 30.68 -53.22 -42.79
N THR A 150 31.55 -52.19 -42.77
CA THR A 150 32.55 -51.96 -43.82
C THR A 150 33.50 -53.14 -43.97
N ARG A 151 34.03 -53.69 -42.86
CA ARG A 151 34.91 -54.86 -42.91
C ARG A 151 34.19 -56.09 -43.44
N GLY A 152 32.97 -56.35 -42.98
CA GLY A 152 32.14 -57.46 -43.47
C GLY A 152 31.85 -57.38 -44.96
N LEU A 153 31.68 -56.17 -45.52
CA LEU A 153 31.51 -55.95 -46.95
C LEU A 153 32.77 -56.32 -47.75
N LEU A 154 33.95 -55.91 -47.26
CA LEU A 154 35.25 -56.25 -47.88
C LEU A 154 35.55 -57.76 -47.81
N GLU A 155 35.09 -58.44 -46.77
CA GLU A 155 35.28 -59.88 -46.58
C GLU A 155 34.18 -60.76 -47.23
N GLY A 156 33.18 -60.17 -47.87
CA GLY A 156 32.05 -60.89 -48.47
C GLY A 156 31.08 -61.53 -47.47
N ARG A 157 31.07 -61.07 -46.21
CA ARG A 157 30.24 -61.57 -45.10
C ARG A 157 29.17 -60.58 -44.63
N PHE A 158 28.90 -59.55 -45.42
CA PHE A 158 27.92 -58.52 -45.05
C PHE A 158 26.49 -59.06 -45.08
N ASP A 159 25.75 -58.88 -43.99
CA ASP A 159 24.32 -59.15 -43.88
C ASP A 159 23.54 -57.82 -43.87
N PRO A 160 22.91 -57.43 -44.99
CA PRO A 160 22.16 -56.18 -45.09
C PRO A 160 20.99 -56.07 -44.11
N GLU A 161 20.36 -57.19 -43.75
CA GLU A 161 19.16 -57.20 -42.90
C GLU A 161 19.52 -57.12 -41.42
N ALA A 162 20.60 -57.78 -41.00
CA ALA A 162 21.18 -57.58 -39.68
C ALA A 162 21.66 -56.13 -39.48
N TRP A 163 22.31 -55.54 -40.50
CA TRP A 163 22.75 -54.15 -40.47
C TRP A 163 21.57 -53.17 -40.33
N ARG A 164 20.50 -53.35 -41.13
CA ARG A 164 19.30 -52.50 -41.06
C ARG A 164 18.66 -52.52 -39.67
N ARG A 165 18.50 -53.70 -39.06
CA ARG A 165 17.93 -53.86 -37.72
C ARG A 165 18.79 -53.20 -36.63
N ALA A 166 20.10 -53.35 -36.71
CA ALA A 166 21.03 -52.71 -35.77
C ALA A 166 20.94 -51.18 -35.87
N TRP A 167 20.92 -50.65 -37.10
CA TRP A 167 20.78 -49.21 -37.34
C TRP A 167 19.45 -48.66 -36.83
N GLU A 168 18.33 -49.37 -37.08
CA GLU A 168 17.01 -48.99 -36.58
C GLU A 168 16.93 -49.00 -35.05
N THR A 169 17.57 -49.98 -34.40
CA THR A 169 17.65 -50.06 -32.94
C THR A 169 18.43 -48.89 -32.34
N VAL A 170 19.59 -48.55 -32.91
CA VAL A 170 20.39 -47.39 -32.49
C VAL A 170 19.62 -46.10 -32.76
N GLY A 171 18.99 -45.95 -33.92
CA GLY A 171 18.19 -44.78 -34.28
C GLY A 171 17.02 -44.56 -33.32
N THR A 172 16.26 -45.61 -33.00
CA THR A 172 15.14 -45.56 -32.05
C THR A 172 15.64 -45.20 -30.65
N GLY A 173 16.69 -45.87 -30.16
CA GLY A 173 17.28 -45.58 -28.86
C GLY A 173 17.83 -44.15 -28.76
N THR A 174 18.43 -43.61 -29.83
CA THR A 174 18.90 -42.21 -29.87
C THR A 174 17.76 -41.23 -29.75
N VAL A 175 16.64 -41.45 -30.45
CA VAL A 175 15.44 -40.59 -30.35
C VAL A 175 14.87 -40.63 -28.93
N GLU A 176 14.76 -41.82 -28.33
CA GLU A 176 14.26 -41.98 -26.96
C GLU A 176 15.15 -41.26 -25.93
N VAL A 177 16.48 -41.38 -26.05
CA VAL A 177 17.41 -40.72 -25.12
C VAL A 177 17.45 -39.20 -25.32
N LEU A 178 17.39 -38.71 -26.56
CA LEU A 178 17.27 -37.28 -26.85
C LEU A 178 15.99 -36.69 -26.25
N GLU A 179 14.88 -37.43 -26.32
CA GLU A 179 13.61 -37.02 -25.73
C GLU A 179 13.71 -36.95 -24.20
N LEU A 180 14.32 -37.95 -23.56
CA LEU A 180 14.58 -37.94 -22.11
C LEU A 180 15.50 -36.79 -21.68
N GLN A 181 16.55 -36.52 -22.46
CA GLN A 181 17.46 -35.40 -22.21
C GLN A 181 16.70 -34.07 -22.27
N ARG A 182 15.96 -33.85 -23.37
CA ARG A 182 15.18 -32.63 -23.58
C ARG A 182 14.16 -32.40 -22.45
N GLN A 183 13.42 -33.44 -22.06
CA GLN A 183 12.46 -33.35 -20.94
C GLN A 183 13.14 -32.98 -19.62
N ALA A 184 14.30 -33.57 -19.32
CA ALA A 184 15.04 -33.27 -18.11
C ALA A 184 15.61 -31.84 -18.11
N GLU A 185 16.11 -31.36 -19.26
CA GLU A 185 16.62 -29.99 -19.42
C GLU A 185 15.50 -28.95 -19.31
N GLU A 186 14.34 -29.18 -19.94
CA GLU A 186 13.16 -28.32 -19.82
C GLU A 186 12.67 -28.22 -18.38
N GLU A 187 12.63 -29.34 -17.65
CA GLU A 187 12.24 -29.32 -16.24
C GLU A 187 13.29 -28.62 -15.37
N ALA A 188 14.58 -28.83 -15.63
CA ALA A 188 15.64 -28.10 -14.94
C ALA A 188 15.52 -26.58 -15.15
N ALA A 189 15.26 -26.13 -16.38
CA ALA A 189 15.05 -24.71 -16.68
C ALA A 189 13.82 -24.14 -15.94
N ARG A 190 12.69 -24.85 -15.94
CA ARG A 190 11.48 -24.45 -15.18
C ARG A 190 11.76 -24.31 -13.68
N LEU A 191 12.53 -25.24 -13.11
CA LEU A 191 12.91 -25.19 -11.70
C LEU A 191 13.89 -24.05 -11.40
N GLU A 192 14.79 -23.72 -12.32
CA GLU A 192 15.71 -22.59 -12.22
C GLU A 192 14.95 -21.25 -12.16
N ASP A 193 13.94 -21.07 -13.00
CA ASP A 193 13.03 -19.92 -12.95
C ASP A 193 12.30 -19.84 -11.60
N GLY A 194 11.80 -20.97 -11.09
CA GLY A 194 11.16 -21.06 -9.77
C GLY A 194 12.11 -20.73 -8.61
N ILE A 195 13.36 -21.18 -8.69
CA ILE A 195 14.42 -20.85 -7.72
C ILE A 195 14.72 -19.35 -7.75
N ALA A 196 14.82 -18.74 -8.93
CA ALA A 196 15.05 -17.31 -9.09
C ALA A 196 13.89 -16.49 -8.49
N ALA A 197 12.64 -16.89 -8.74
CA ALA A 197 11.46 -16.26 -8.18
C ALA A 197 11.42 -16.35 -6.64
N LEU A 198 11.71 -17.53 -6.06
CA LEU A 198 11.78 -17.70 -4.60
C LEU A 198 12.90 -16.89 -3.96
N ARG A 199 14.06 -16.77 -4.62
CA ARG A 199 15.15 -15.92 -4.13
C ARG A 199 14.76 -14.45 -4.13
N ALA A 200 14.09 -13.97 -5.18
CA ALA A 200 13.57 -12.60 -5.23
C ALA A 200 12.50 -12.35 -4.15
N GLU A 201 11.64 -13.32 -3.88
CA GLU A 201 10.67 -13.24 -2.77
C GLU A 201 11.34 -13.21 -1.40
N LEU A 202 12.35 -14.05 -1.18
CA LEU A 202 13.12 -14.07 0.06
C LEU A 202 13.81 -12.72 0.34
N GLU A 203 14.40 -12.10 -0.67
CA GLU A 203 15.02 -10.77 -0.53
C GLU A 203 13.99 -9.69 -0.20
N ARG A 204 12.78 -9.79 -0.75
CA ARG A 204 11.68 -8.86 -0.43
C ARG A 204 11.23 -8.98 1.01
N VAL A 205 11.07 -10.21 1.51
CA VAL A 205 10.68 -10.50 2.90
C VAL A 205 11.77 -10.05 3.88
N ARG A 206 13.05 -10.20 3.52
CA ARG A 206 14.18 -9.83 4.37
C ARG A 206 14.32 -8.34 4.63
N GLY A 207 13.69 -7.47 3.83
CA GLY A 207 13.63 -6.02 4.10
C GLY A 207 14.98 -5.36 4.45
N GLY A 208 16.10 -5.89 3.96
CA GLY A 208 17.45 -5.37 4.21
C GLY A 208 18.07 -5.63 5.59
N GLY A 209 17.62 -6.61 6.39
CA GLY A 209 18.34 -6.97 7.64
C GLY A 209 18.05 -8.36 8.17
N THR A 210 19.03 -9.26 8.08
CA THR A 210 19.08 -10.56 8.81
C THR A 210 19.67 -10.40 10.22
N SER A 211 19.75 -9.15 10.69
CA SER A 211 20.33 -8.82 11.97
C SER A 211 19.28 -8.92 13.07
N VAL A 212 19.67 -9.59 14.16
CA VAL A 212 18.93 -9.64 15.41
C VAL A 212 19.80 -9.00 16.46
N ALA A 213 19.21 -8.12 17.26
CA ALA A 213 19.88 -7.53 18.39
C ALA A 213 19.66 -8.36 19.66
N GLU A 214 20.70 -8.42 20.49
CA GLU A 214 20.64 -8.84 21.87
C GLU A 214 20.82 -7.61 22.77
N LEU A 215 19.87 -7.35 23.65
CA LEU A 215 20.00 -6.32 24.68
C LEU A 215 20.62 -6.94 25.92
N VAL A 216 21.83 -6.52 26.25
CA VAL A 216 22.54 -6.90 27.47
C VAL A 216 22.35 -5.80 28.51
N LEU A 217 21.74 -6.16 29.65
CA LEU A 217 21.51 -5.29 30.79
C LEU A 217 22.34 -5.77 31.98
N ASP A 218 23.24 -4.92 32.44
CA ASP A 218 23.93 -5.13 33.71
C ASP A 218 23.08 -4.47 34.81
N VAL A 219 22.52 -5.27 35.72
CA VAL A 219 21.48 -4.83 36.66
C VAL A 219 21.83 -5.19 38.10
N GLU A 220 21.34 -4.40 39.04
CA GLU A 220 21.42 -4.68 40.47
C GLU A 220 20.01 -4.80 41.05
N ALA A 221 19.66 -6.01 41.46
CA ALA A 221 18.41 -6.30 42.14
C ALA A 221 18.54 -5.93 43.62
N THR A 222 17.69 -5.02 44.09
CA THR A 222 17.74 -4.49 45.48
C THR A 222 17.18 -5.49 46.50
N ARG A 223 16.34 -6.42 46.04
CA ARG A 223 15.71 -7.49 46.83
C ARG A 223 15.45 -8.71 45.95
N ALA A 224 15.32 -9.86 46.58
CA ALA A 224 14.88 -11.07 45.88
C ALA A 224 13.37 -10.99 45.55
N GLY A 225 12.99 -11.43 44.35
CA GLY A 225 11.60 -11.63 43.96
C GLY A 225 11.28 -11.30 42.51
N ALA A 226 9.99 -11.36 42.18
CA ALA A 226 9.49 -11.13 40.83
C ALA A 226 9.56 -9.65 40.41
N VAL A 227 10.07 -9.41 39.21
CA VAL A 227 10.22 -8.11 38.58
C VAL A 227 9.65 -8.16 37.16
N ASP A 228 8.74 -7.25 36.85
CA ASP A 228 8.23 -7.06 35.49
C ASP A 228 9.04 -5.97 34.79
N VAL A 229 9.61 -6.30 33.64
CA VAL A 229 10.37 -5.41 32.78
C VAL A 229 9.57 -5.18 31.50
N ARG A 230 9.26 -3.91 31.23
CA ARG A 230 8.59 -3.47 30.01
C ARG A 230 9.58 -2.70 29.15
N ILE A 231 9.69 -3.10 27.88
CA ILE A 231 10.60 -2.52 26.91
C ILE A 231 9.75 -1.87 25.82
N VAL A 232 9.86 -0.55 25.67
CA VAL A 232 9.17 0.21 24.63
C VAL A 232 10.20 0.71 23.64
N HIS A 233 9.95 0.50 22.36
CA HIS A 233 10.89 0.85 21.30
C HIS A 233 10.17 1.29 20.02
N PRO A 234 10.69 2.30 19.32
CA PRO A 234 10.13 2.77 18.06
C PRO A 234 10.62 1.93 16.87
N ASP A 235 9.70 1.61 15.97
CA ASP A 235 9.96 0.91 14.71
C ASP A 235 9.47 1.77 13.53
N GLY A 236 10.40 2.36 12.76
CA GLY A 236 10.06 3.13 11.55
C GLY A 236 9.75 2.29 10.31
N ARG A 237 9.59 0.96 10.47
CA ARG A 237 9.34 0.01 9.37
C ARG A 237 7.95 -0.61 9.43
N ALA A 238 7.09 -0.05 10.26
CA ALA A 238 5.71 -0.42 10.42
C ALA A 238 4.86 0.84 10.34
N GLY A 239 3.66 0.73 9.78
CA GLY A 239 2.73 1.84 9.68
C GLY A 239 1.39 1.36 9.16
N PHE A 240 0.47 2.28 8.98
CA PHE A 240 -0.83 1.99 8.39
C PHE A 240 -1.28 3.08 7.42
N GLU A 241 -2.07 2.68 6.43
CA GLU A 241 -2.75 3.61 5.53
C GLU A 241 -4.26 3.59 5.84
N PRO A 242 -4.89 4.73 6.15
CA PRO A 242 -6.33 4.80 6.32
C PRO A 242 -7.02 4.58 4.98
N LEU A 243 -8.03 3.71 4.96
CA LEU A 243 -8.82 3.41 3.78
C LEU A 243 -10.30 3.60 4.09
N LEU A 244 -10.97 4.43 3.29
CA LEU A 244 -12.40 4.62 3.38
C LEU A 244 -13.09 3.87 2.24
N VAL A 245 -14.04 3.00 2.59
CA VAL A 245 -14.85 2.25 1.61
C VAL A 245 -16.31 2.61 1.81
N ALA A 246 -16.98 3.04 0.73
CA ALA A 246 -18.41 3.26 0.72
C ALA A 246 -19.08 2.26 -0.23
N ALA A 247 -19.92 1.40 0.33
CA ALA A 247 -20.65 0.36 -0.38
C ALA A 247 -22.14 0.70 -0.44
N LEU A 248 -22.68 0.79 -1.65
CA LEU A 248 -24.10 1.02 -1.89
C LEU A 248 -24.80 -0.29 -2.26
N ASP A 249 -25.85 -0.63 -1.53
CA ASP A 249 -26.89 -1.57 -1.96
C ASP A 249 -28.04 -0.77 -2.59
N GLY A 250 -28.12 -0.82 -3.92
CA GLY A 250 -29.11 -0.06 -4.69
C GLY A 250 -30.54 -0.54 -4.49
N THR A 251 -30.74 -1.80 -4.06
CA THR A 251 -32.07 -2.39 -3.86
C THR A 251 -32.63 -2.08 -2.47
N ALA A 252 -31.77 -2.12 -1.45
CA ALA A 252 -32.13 -1.82 -0.08
C ALA A 252 -32.10 -0.31 0.23
N GLY A 253 -31.47 0.51 -0.62
CA GLY A 253 -31.25 1.94 -0.33
C GLY A 253 -30.32 2.13 0.86
N ARG A 254 -29.34 1.24 1.04
CA ARG A 254 -28.40 1.26 2.17
C ARG A 254 -27.03 1.65 1.68
N LEU A 255 -26.45 2.66 2.34
CA LEU A 255 -25.05 3.05 2.16
C LEU A 255 -24.26 2.61 3.40
N THR A 256 -23.33 1.68 3.23
CA THR A 256 -22.40 1.28 4.28
C THR A 256 -21.08 1.99 4.09
N VAL A 257 -20.63 2.72 5.11
CA VAL A 257 -19.33 3.38 5.14
C VAL A 257 -18.43 2.64 6.12
N GLU A 258 -17.32 2.10 5.62
CA GLU A 258 -16.31 1.39 6.40
C GLU A 258 -15.02 2.20 6.46
N GLN A 259 -14.60 2.52 7.67
CA GLN A 259 -13.26 3.03 7.95
C GLN A 259 -12.35 1.85 8.23
N ARG A 260 -11.32 1.69 7.42
CA ARG A 260 -10.38 0.57 7.44
C ARG A 260 -8.96 1.10 7.59
N ALA A 261 -8.05 0.23 8.02
CA ALA A 261 -6.62 0.50 8.03
C ALA A 261 -5.87 -0.65 7.37
N LEU A 262 -5.07 -0.31 6.36
CA LEU A 262 -4.13 -1.23 5.74
C LEU A 262 -2.83 -1.17 6.53
N VAL A 263 -2.63 -2.13 7.41
CA VAL A 263 -1.43 -2.23 8.26
C VAL A 263 -0.35 -3.00 7.53
N ARG A 264 0.90 -2.49 7.55
CA ARG A 264 2.05 -3.16 6.95
C ARG A 264 3.28 -2.99 7.83
N GLN A 265 4.07 -4.06 7.97
CA GLN A 265 5.32 -4.00 8.71
C GLN A 265 6.44 -4.85 8.11
N ARG A 266 7.68 -4.39 8.28
CA ARG A 266 8.94 -5.06 7.89
C ARG A 266 9.99 -4.93 9.00
N THR A 267 9.55 -5.10 10.24
CA THR A 267 10.41 -5.01 11.43
C THR A 267 11.35 -6.21 11.57
N GLY A 268 11.06 -7.30 10.87
CA GLY A 268 11.84 -8.55 10.92
C GLY A 268 11.36 -9.54 11.99
N GLU A 269 10.30 -9.19 12.73
CA GLU A 269 9.65 -10.06 13.72
C GLU A 269 8.14 -10.09 13.47
N ASP A 270 7.57 -11.29 13.46
CA ASP A 270 6.12 -11.47 13.35
C ASP A 270 5.45 -11.06 14.67
N TRP A 271 4.42 -10.21 14.61
CA TRP A 271 3.60 -9.88 15.77
C TRP A 271 2.43 -10.86 15.84
N GLU A 272 2.36 -11.63 16.92
CA GLU A 272 1.32 -12.64 17.15
C GLU A 272 0.57 -12.30 18.43
N ASP A 273 -0.77 -12.34 18.38
CA ASP A 273 -1.66 -12.09 19.54
C ASP A 273 -1.36 -10.76 20.24
N ILE A 274 -1.22 -9.67 19.47
CA ILE A 274 -0.89 -8.34 20.01
C ILE A 274 -2.13 -7.49 20.27
N ASP A 275 -2.10 -6.72 21.36
CA ASP A 275 -2.99 -5.58 21.57
C ASP A 275 -2.58 -4.44 20.62
N LEU A 276 -3.40 -4.17 19.61
CA LEU A 276 -3.11 -3.18 18.58
C LEU A 276 -3.95 -1.91 18.78
N THR A 277 -3.24 -0.78 18.81
CA THR A 277 -3.84 0.56 18.82
C THR A 277 -3.36 1.34 17.60
N LEU A 278 -4.28 1.91 16.83
CA LEU A 278 -3.96 2.86 15.75
C LEU A 278 -4.13 4.29 16.26
N ALA A 279 -3.10 5.11 16.11
CA ALA A 279 -3.08 6.52 16.49
C ALA A 279 -2.77 7.39 15.27
N GLY A 280 -3.41 8.55 15.15
CA GLY A 280 -2.93 9.59 14.23
C GLY A 280 -3.65 9.73 12.89
N ILE A 281 -4.86 9.18 12.71
CA ILE A 281 -5.73 9.73 11.66
C ILE A 281 -6.12 11.14 12.15
N ALA A 282 -5.61 12.16 11.46
CA ALA A 282 -5.90 13.54 11.77
C ALA A 282 -7.43 13.73 11.72
N ALA A 283 -8.03 14.13 12.83
CA ALA A 283 -9.34 14.75 12.75
C ALA A 283 -9.17 16.02 11.89
N PRO A 284 -10.09 16.32 10.97
CA PRO A 284 -10.06 17.59 10.25
C PRO A 284 -10.18 18.72 11.27
N GLY A 285 -9.05 19.30 11.63
CA GLY A 285 -8.93 20.53 12.39
C GLY A 285 -8.06 21.43 11.56
N GLU A 286 -8.63 22.50 11.01
CA GLU A 286 -7.86 23.60 10.45
C GLU A 286 -6.88 24.08 11.52
N VAL A 287 -5.58 23.82 11.34
CA VAL A 287 -4.54 24.08 12.34
C VAL A 287 -4.21 25.58 12.48
N ALA A 288 -4.69 26.42 11.55
CA ALA A 288 -4.59 27.86 11.68
C ALA A 288 -5.84 28.53 11.09
N PRO A 289 -6.42 29.57 11.73
CA PRO A 289 -7.28 30.50 10.99
C PRO A 289 -6.47 31.03 9.80
N PRO A 290 -7.05 31.16 8.59
CA PRO A 290 -6.35 31.79 7.49
C PRO A 290 -5.88 33.17 7.95
N GLU A 291 -4.57 33.44 7.90
CA GLU A 291 -4.09 34.79 8.13
C GLU A 291 -4.68 35.66 7.02
N PRO A 292 -5.38 36.76 7.36
CA PRO A 292 -5.95 37.63 6.34
C PRO A 292 -4.80 38.25 5.55
N GLU A 293 -4.53 37.72 4.37
CA GLU A 293 -3.71 38.44 3.39
C GLU A 293 -4.49 39.68 2.95
N PRO A 294 -3.89 40.88 3.00
CA PRO A 294 -4.54 42.06 2.45
C PRO A 294 -4.74 41.87 0.95
N TRP A 295 -5.99 41.74 0.53
CA TRP A 295 -6.37 41.73 -0.88
C TRP A 295 -6.24 43.15 -1.44
N TRP A 296 -5.11 43.45 -2.07
CA TRP A 296 -4.96 44.65 -2.87
C TRP A 296 -5.67 44.45 -4.21
N VAL A 297 -6.55 45.40 -4.55
CA VAL A 297 -7.10 45.54 -5.91
C VAL A 297 -6.24 46.59 -6.61
N ASP A 298 -5.60 46.23 -7.72
CA ASP A 298 -4.85 47.15 -8.57
C ASP A 298 -5.39 47.09 -10.01
N LEU A 299 -5.42 48.24 -10.67
CA LEU A 299 -5.87 48.41 -12.06
C LEU A 299 -4.64 48.46 -12.96
N ARG A 300 -4.48 47.44 -13.81
CA ARG A 300 -3.33 47.37 -14.71
C ARG A 300 -3.63 48.12 -16.01
N GLU A 301 -2.93 49.22 -16.28
CA GLU A 301 -2.79 49.76 -17.63
C GLU A 301 -1.89 48.84 -18.48
N PRO A 302 -2.18 48.65 -19.79
CA PRO A 302 -1.40 47.76 -20.62
C PRO A 302 0.03 48.31 -20.82
N PRO A 303 1.08 47.47 -20.68
CA PRO A 303 2.44 47.95 -20.81
C PRO A 303 2.76 48.34 -22.27
N PRO A 304 3.59 49.37 -22.51
CA PRO A 304 4.10 49.66 -23.85
C PRO A 304 5.02 48.52 -24.33
N PRO A 305 5.07 48.25 -25.64
CA PRO A 305 5.86 47.15 -26.17
C PRO A 305 7.36 47.44 -26.03
N VAL A 306 8.07 46.58 -25.29
CA VAL A 306 9.54 46.58 -25.22
C VAL A 306 10.13 45.68 -26.32
N PRO A 307 11.17 46.15 -27.05
CA PRO A 307 11.83 45.35 -28.07
C PRO A 307 12.71 44.26 -27.43
N ARG A 308 12.63 43.05 -27.96
CA ARG A 308 13.44 41.90 -27.54
C ARG A 308 14.92 42.11 -27.87
N LYS A 309 15.79 41.86 -26.88
CA LYS A 309 17.21 41.50 -27.09
C LYS A 309 17.46 40.07 -26.60
N PRO A 310 18.40 39.35 -27.24
CA PRO A 310 18.56 37.91 -27.05
C PRO A 310 19.23 37.56 -25.72
N GLU A 311 18.85 36.40 -25.20
CA GLU A 311 19.37 35.77 -24.00
C GLU A 311 20.85 35.41 -24.16
N ALA A 312 21.61 35.63 -23.08
CA ALA A 312 22.90 35.01 -22.85
C ALA A 312 22.91 34.42 -21.43
N SER A 313 23.59 33.28 -21.35
CA SER A 313 23.65 32.26 -20.32
C SER A 313 24.45 32.61 -19.06
N GLU A 314 24.38 31.66 -18.10
CA GLU A 314 25.19 31.47 -16.88
C GLU A 314 24.73 32.26 -15.65
N GLY A 315 24.68 31.72 -14.42
CA GLY A 315 25.14 30.45 -13.86
C GLY A 315 25.41 30.64 -12.36
N LEU A 316 25.11 29.62 -11.54
CA LEU A 316 25.41 29.48 -10.09
C LEU A 316 24.79 30.58 -9.16
N GLU A 317 24.41 30.35 -7.91
CA GLU A 317 25.02 29.49 -6.89
C GLU A 317 24.04 29.17 -5.73
N ARG A 318 24.37 28.12 -4.96
CA ARG A 318 23.60 27.54 -3.85
C ARG A 318 24.34 27.85 -2.55
N ILE A 319 23.65 28.31 -1.50
CA ILE A 319 24.20 28.37 -0.14
C ILE A 319 23.24 27.65 0.82
N PRO A 320 23.71 26.65 1.60
CA PRO A 320 22.92 25.96 2.61
C PRO A 320 23.16 26.51 4.03
N GLY A 321 22.12 26.48 4.86
CA GLY A 321 22.21 26.62 6.32
C GLY A 321 20.82 26.51 6.93
N ALA A 322 20.59 26.04 8.15
CA ALA A 322 21.36 25.32 9.14
C ALA A 322 20.29 24.77 10.11
N LEU A 323 20.33 23.46 10.40
CA LEU A 323 19.42 22.81 11.34
C LEU A 323 19.70 23.31 12.77
N ALA A 324 18.66 23.81 13.44
CA ALA A 324 18.63 23.97 14.88
C ALA A 324 17.83 22.79 15.48
N LEU A 325 18.55 21.92 16.17
CA LEU A 325 18.00 20.83 16.99
C LEU A 325 17.54 21.41 18.33
N ALA A 326 16.23 21.32 18.61
CA ALA A 326 15.68 21.52 19.95
C ALA A 326 15.35 20.14 20.56
N ALA A 327 15.92 19.86 21.73
CA ALA A 327 15.65 18.68 22.55
C ALA A 327 14.30 18.81 23.29
N PRO A 328 13.67 17.69 23.71
CA PRO A 328 12.25 17.65 24.00
C PRO A 328 11.89 18.19 25.39
N VAL A 329 10.80 18.99 25.42
CA VAL A 329 10.02 19.28 26.62
C VAL A 329 9.02 18.13 26.82
N VAL A 330 9.03 17.52 28.00
CA VAL A 330 8.01 16.57 28.43
C VAL A 330 6.70 17.33 28.60
N ALA A 331 5.81 17.23 27.62
CA ALA A 331 4.41 17.58 27.74
C ALA A 331 3.59 16.30 27.66
N ARG A 332 3.13 15.81 28.82
CA ARG A 332 2.06 14.81 28.87
C ARG A 332 0.74 15.58 28.75
N GLU A 333 0.38 15.92 27.52
CA GLU A 333 -0.92 16.48 27.19
C GLU A 333 -1.81 15.41 26.57
N ARG A 334 -3.03 15.27 27.09
CA ARG A 334 -4.12 14.62 26.37
C ARG A 334 -4.52 15.57 25.23
N THR A 335 -4.04 15.32 24.02
CA THR A 335 -4.41 16.11 22.84
C THR A 335 -5.62 15.50 22.16
N ALA A 336 -6.71 16.26 22.12
CA ALA A 336 -7.99 15.93 21.48
C ALA A 336 -7.92 15.99 19.93
N PHE A 337 -6.75 15.79 19.32
CA PHE A 337 -6.47 16.09 17.91
C PHE A 337 -6.06 14.87 17.06
N HIS A 338 -5.94 13.69 17.66
CA HIS A 338 -5.69 12.44 16.95
C HIS A 338 -6.72 11.42 17.37
N ALA A 339 -7.45 10.87 16.40
CA ALA A 339 -8.32 9.74 16.67
C ALA A 339 -7.45 8.51 16.99
N ARG A 340 -7.86 7.77 18.02
CA ARG A 340 -7.20 6.56 18.50
C ARG A 340 -8.20 5.41 18.44
N TRP A 341 -7.88 4.37 17.67
CA TRP A 341 -8.68 3.15 17.58
C TRP A 341 -7.94 2.04 18.29
N HIS A 342 -8.53 1.54 19.37
CA HIS A 342 -8.06 0.32 20.02
C HIS A 342 -8.88 -0.84 19.48
N LEU A 343 -8.22 -1.83 18.90
CA LEU A 343 -8.88 -3.01 18.36
C LEU A 343 -9.35 -3.91 19.51
N PRO A 344 -10.62 -4.38 19.50
CA PRO A 344 -11.18 -5.12 20.63
C PRO A 344 -10.65 -6.55 20.76
N LEU A 345 -10.00 -7.06 19.72
CA LEU A 345 -9.44 -8.41 19.66
C LEU A 345 -7.95 -8.34 19.30
N PRO A 346 -7.12 -9.25 19.83
CA PRO A 346 -5.73 -9.37 19.42
C PRO A 346 -5.59 -9.63 17.93
N VAL A 347 -4.51 -9.12 17.33
CA VAL A 347 -4.25 -9.18 15.89
C VAL A 347 -2.88 -9.81 15.62
N ASP A 348 -2.78 -10.56 14.53
CA ASP A 348 -1.51 -11.06 14.00
C ASP A 348 -1.07 -10.18 12.82
N VAL A 349 0.18 -9.70 12.82
CA VAL A 349 0.76 -8.87 11.76
C VAL A 349 2.14 -9.42 11.34
N PRO A 350 2.23 -10.16 10.22
CA PRO A 350 3.48 -10.72 9.73
C PRO A 350 4.52 -9.68 9.30
N ALA A 351 5.81 -10.02 9.40
CA ALA A 351 6.92 -9.13 9.02
C ALA A 351 7.32 -9.16 7.55
N ASP A 352 6.52 -9.81 6.71
CA ASP A 352 6.80 -9.99 5.29
C ASP A 352 6.47 -8.75 4.44
N GLY A 353 5.88 -7.73 5.06
CA GLY A 353 5.44 -6.53 4.39
C GLY A 353 4.20 -6.71 3.53
N GLY A 354 3.43 -7.79 3.74
CA GLY A 354 2.05 -7.88 3.29
C GLY A 354 1.16 -6.87 4.01
N GLU A 355 0.02 -6.56 3.37
CA GLU A 355 -1.00 -5.67 3.95
C GLU A 355 -2.01 -6.50 4.73
N VAL A 356 -2.25 -6.11 5.97
CA VAL A 356 -3.32 -6.63 6.81
C VAL A 356 -4.44 -5.59 6.83
N ASP A 357 -5.58 -5.93 6.26
CA ASP A 357 -6.73 -5.04 6.16
C ASP A 357 -7.64 -5.18 7.38
N LEU A 358 -7.67 -4.14 8.22
CA LEU A 358 -8.40 -4.11 9.48
C LEU A 358 -9.62 -3.19 9.36
N LEU A 359 -10.80 -3.72 9.68
CA LEU A 359 -12.01 -2.91 9.85
C LEU A 359 -11.96 -2.19 11.20
N LEU A 360 -12.01 -0.85 11.18
CA LEU A 360 -12.00 -0.02 12.39
C LEU A 360 -13.41 0.33 12.84
N GLU A 361 -14.21 0.81 11.90
CA GLU A 361 -15.58 1.23 12.15
C GLU A 361 -16.43 0.96 10.92
N ARG A 362 -17.67 0.57 11.17
CA ARG A 362 -18.69 0.41 10.14
C ARG A 362 -19.92 1.21 10.53
N THR A 363 -20.36 2.07 9.63
CA THR A 363 -21.59 2.86 9.78
C THR A 363 -22.54 2.51 8.64
N ASP A 364 -23.73 2.02 8.98
CA ASP A 364 -24.80 1.79 8.01
C ASP A 364 -25.73 3.00 7.99
N LEU A 365 -25.97 3.56 6.81
CA LEU A 365 -26.77 4.76 6.59
C LEU A 365 -27.95 4.46 5.65
N ASP A 366 -29.10 5.04 5.96
CA ASP A 366 -30.23 5.08 5.03
C ASP A 366 -29.92 6.11 3.93
N ALA A 367 -29.89 5.64 2.68
CA ALA A 367 -29.47 6.43 1.54
C ALA A 367 -30.64 6.71 0.59
N GLN A 368 -30.84 7.99 0.29
CA GLN A 368 -31.70 8.41 -0.79
C GLN A 368 -30.95 8.32 -2.12
N LEU A 369 -31.45 7.49 -3.03
CA LEU A 369 -30.92 7.35 -4.37
C LEU A 369 -31.57 8.32 -5.34
N VAL A 370 -30.73 9.06 -6.07
CA VAL A 370 -31.16 10.01 -7.10
C VAL A 370 -30.26 9.82 -8.33
N LEU A 371 -30.84 9.86 -9.52
CA LEU A 371 -30.05 9.95 -10.75
C LEU A 371 -29.79 11.41 -11.06
N GLU A 372 -28.54 11.77 -11.32
CA GLU A 372 -28.17 13.15 -11.65
C GLU A 372 -27.37 13.22 -12.94
N THR A 373 -27.58 14.27 -13.73
CA THR A 373 -26.83 14.51 -14.96
C THR A 373 -26.44 15.98 -15.09
N VAL A 374 -25.26 16.21 -15.69
CA VAL A 374 -24.76 17.52 -16.09
C VAL A 374 -24.38 17.42 -17.57
N PRO A 375 -25.35 17.49 -18.50
CA PRO A 375 -25.16 17.08 -19.89
C PRO A 375 -24.06 17.88 -20.61
N ALA A 376 -23.82 19.13 -20.20
CA ALA A 376 -22.74 19.97 -20.73
C ALA A 376 -21.33 19.46 -20.40
N GLU A 377 -21.16 18.71 -19.31
CA GLU A 377 -19.89 18.10 -18.91
C GLU A 377 -19.79 16.66 -19.44
N ARG A 378 -20.90 15.92 -19.33
CA ARG A 378 -21.01 14.54 -19.80
C ARG A 378 -22.46 14.15 -20.01
N GLU A 379 -22.77 13.66 -21.20
CA GLU A 379 -24.09 13.15 -21.58
C GLU A 379 -24.38 11.77 -20.95
N ALA A 380 -24.39 11.69 -19.63
CA ALA A 380 -24.71 10.48 -18.88
C ALA A 380 -25.44 10.83 -17.57
N ALA A 381 -26.27 9.90 -17.09
CA ALA A 381 -26.86 9.96 -15.77
C ALA A 381 -26.03 9.13 -14.78
N PHE A 382 -25.78 9.69 -13.60
CA PHE A 382 -24.99 9.07 -12.54
C PHE A 382 -25.90 8.70 -11.38
N VAL A 383 -25.69 7.53 -10.80
CA VAL A 383 -26.31 7.13 -9.54
C VAL A 383 -25.66 7.91 -8.42
N VAL A 384 -26.44 8.68 -7.66
CA VAL A 384 -25.96 9.45 -6.51
C VAL A 384 -26.71 8.99 -5.27
N ALA A 385 -25.96 8.62 -4.24
CA ALA A 385 -26.50 8.37 -2.91
C ALA A 385 -26.33 9.61 -2.04
N LYS A 386 -27.40 10.01 -1.36
CA LYS A 386 -27.40 11.06 -0.33
C LYS A 386 -27.81 10.44 0.99
N ALA A 387 -27.02 10.64 2.03
CA ALA A 387 -27.28 10.09 3.34
C ALA A 387 -26.90 11.11 4.42
N LYS A 388 -27.56 11.04 5.57
CA LYS A 388 -27.16 11.81 6.74
C LYS A 388 -26.09 11.06 7.50
N TRP A 389 -24.97 11.68 7.82
CA TRP A 389 -23.92 11.08 8.64
C TRP A 389 -24.40 10.94 10.09
N THR A 390 -24.47 9.70 10.60
CA THR A 390 -25.06 9.40 11.92
C THR A 390 -24.02 9.12 13.01
N SER A 391 -22.74 8.93 12.67
CA SER A 391 -21.69 8.75 13.67
C SER A 391 -21.44 10.05 14.44
N GLU A 392 -21.09 9.91 15.72
CA GLU A 392 -20.69 11.02 16.59
C GLU A 392 -19.28 11.55 16.24
N VAL A 393 -18.49 10.73 15.53
CA VAL A 393 -17.17 11.09 15.02
C VAL A 393 -17.33 11.70 13.62
N PRO A 394 -16.74 12.89 13.34
CA PRO A 394 -16.73 13.44 11.99
C PRO A 394 -16.04 12.50 10.99
N LEU A 395 -16.62 12.38 9.79
CA LEU A 395 -15.94 11.70 8.68
C LEU A 395 -14.85 12.62 8.13
N PRO A 396 -13.57 12.21 8.07
CA PRO A 396 -12.50 13.06 7.55
C PRO A 396 -12.60 13.25 6.03
N ALA A 397 -11.93 14.29 5.53
CA ALA A 397 -11.69 14.42 4.10
C ALA A 397 -10.73 13.31 3.65
N ALA A 398 -11.09 12.58 2.60
CA ALA A 398 -10.32 11.43 2.13
C ALA A 398 -10.74 11.01 0.71
N THR A 399 -9.87 10.23 0.07
CA THR A 399 -10.24 9.40 -1.07
C THR A 399 -11.06 8.19 -0.58
N VAL A 400 -12.21 7.96 -1.21
CA VAL A 400 -13.14 6.87 -0.87
C VAL A 400 -13.22 5.88 -2.02
N ARG A 401 -13.01 4.61 -1.72
CA ARG A 401 -13.32 3.50 -2.65
C ARG A 401 -14.81 3.25 -2.68
N LEU A 402 -15.37 3.22 -3.88
CA LEU A 402 -16.79 3.11 -4.13
C LEU A 402 -17.14 1.71 -4.63
N VAL A 403 -18.10 1.08 -3.98
CA VAL A 403 -18.65 -0.23 -4.34
C VAL A 403 -20.16 -0.08 -4.54
N ARG A 404 -20.71 -0.65 -5.61
CA ARG A 404 -22.15 -0.68 -5.89
C ARG A 404 -22.57 -2.13 -6.15
N ASP A 405 -23.54 -2.62 -5.39
CA ASP A 405 -24.12 -3.97 -5.53
C ASP A 405 -23.04 -5.08 -5.54
N GLY A 406 -22.02 -4.92 -4.69
CA GLY A 406 -20.89 -5.85 -4.57
C GLY A 406 -19.76 -5.68 -5.60
N ALA A 407 -19.91 -4.78 -6.58
CA ALA A 407 -18.89 -4.51 -7.59
C ALA A 407 -18.17 -3.17 -7.35
N PRO A 408 -16.83 -3.10 -7.48
CA PRO A 408 -16.11 -1.84 -7.40
C PRO A 408 -16.46 -0.94 -8.60
N VAL A 409 -16.74 0.34 -8.34
CA VAL A 409 -17.14 1.31 -9.38
C VAL A 409 -16.18 2.48 -9.55
N GLY A 410 -15.24 2.68 -8.61
CA GLY A 410 -14.18 3.68 -8.72
C GLY A 410 -13.80 4.28 -7.37
N GLU A 411 -13.19 5.45 -7.43
CA GLU A 411 -12.78 6.24 -6.26
C GLU A 411 -13.32 7.66 -6.38
N ALA A 412 -13.55 8.32 -5.24
CA ALA A 412 -13.97 9.72 -5.18
C ALA A 412 -13.34 10.45 -4.01
N GLU A 413 -13.00 11.72 -4.20
CA GLU A 413 -12.59 12.61 -3.10
C GLU A 413 -13.83 13.12 -2.37
N ILE A 414 -13.81 13.05 -1.03
CA ILE A 414 -14.80 13.68 -0.17
C ILE A 414 -14.17 14.76 0.71
N ALA A 415 -14.95 15.80 0.97
CA ALA A 415 -14.67 16.72 2.06
C ALA A 415 -15.06 16.09 3.41
N ALA A 416 -14.57 16.68 4.50
CA ALA A 416 -14.97 16.27 5.83
C ALA A 416 -16.48 16.45 6.06
N VAL A 417 -17.13 15.45 6.66
CA VAL A 417 -18.56 15.48 6.98
C VAL A 417 -18.73 15.49 8.50
N PRO A 418 -19.27 16.58 9.08
CA PRO A 418 -19.50 16.64 10.52
C PRO A 418 -20.65 15.70 10.94
N PRO A 419 -20.76 15.36 12.24
CA PRO A 419 -21.92 14.64 12.78
C PRO A 419 -23.24 15.30 12.36
N GLY A 420 -24.13 14.49 11.79
CA GLY A 420 -25.42 14.96 11.26
C GLY A 420 -25.35 15.69 9.91
N GLY A 421 -24.17 15.86 9.31
CA GLY A 421 -23.98 16.44 7.98
C GLY A 421 -24.51 15.55 6.84
N GLU A 422 -24.62 16.11 5.64
CA GLU A 422 -25.02 15.35 4.45
C GLU A 422 -23.78 14.76 3.76
N LEU A 423 -23.75 13.44 3.61
CA LEU A 423 -22.82 12.71 2.77
C LEU A 423 -23.45 12.48 1.40
N ARG A 424 -22.71 12.81 0.34
CA ARG A 424 -23.16 12.69 -1.04
C ARG A 424 -22.09 12.06 -1.90
N LEU A 425 -22.40 10.90 -2.49
CA LEU A 425 -21.44 10.08 -3.24
C LEU A 425 -22.04 9.61 -4.57
N GLY A 426 -21.24 9.66 -5.64
CA GLY A 426 -21.63 9.18 -6.97
C GLY A 426 -21.12 7.76 -7.21
N PHE A 427 -22.01 6.82 -7.54
CA PHE A 427 -21.73 5.39 -7.74
C PHE A 427 -21.73 4.99 -9.22
N GLY A 428 -21.16 5.84 -10.07
CA GLY A 428 -21.00 5.59 -11.51
C GLY A 428 -22.25 5.81 -12.34
N VAL A 429 -22.12 5.55 -13.65
CA VAL A 429 -23.17 5.76 -14.65
C VAL A 429 -24.27 4.71 -14.51
N ASP A 430 -25.51 5.14 -14.75
CA ASP A 430 -26.65 4.27 -15.01
C ASP A 430 -26.90 4.21 -16.53
N PRO A 431 -26.51 3.11 -17.21
CA PRO A 431 -26.62 3.01 -18.66
C PRO A 431 -28.06 2.91 -19.17
N ALA A 432 -29.03 2.60 -18.31
CA ALA A 432 -30.42 2.52 -18.71
C ALA A 432 -31.07 3.91 -18.82
N VAL A 433 -30.49 4.96 -18.25
CA VAL A 433 -30.95 6.33 -18.46
C VAL A 433 -30.13 7.01 -19.55
N ARG A 434 -30.77 7.24 -20.70
CA ARG A 434 -30.14 7.88 -21.87
C ARG A 434 -30.27 9.39 -21.77
N VAL A 435 -29.17 10.09 -21.91
CA VAL A 435 -29.10 11.57 -21.90
C VAL A 435 -28.45 12.03 -23.20
N SER A 436 -28.98 13.09 -23.81
CA SER A 436 -28.32 13.78 -24.92
C SER A 436 -28.51 15.29 -24.83
N ARG A 437 -27.52 16.07 -25.31
CA ARG A 437 -27.55 17.54 -25.31
C ARG A 437 -27.33 18.08 -26.73
N ILE A 438 -28.43 18.34 -27.43
CA ILE A 438 -28.41 18.67 -28.85
C ILE A 438 -28.36 20.19 -29.04
N PRO A 439 -27.36 20.77 -29.71
CA PRO A 439 -27.34 22.20 -30.02
C PRO A 439 -28.47 22.57 -30.98
N LEU A 440 -29.23 23.62 -30.66
CA LEU A 440 -30.33 24.14 -31.49
C LEU A 440 -29.96 25.45 -32.18
N GLU A 441 -29.37 26.38 -31.45
CA GLU A 441 -28.96 27.69 -31.98
C GLU A 441 -27.64 28.11 -31.36
N GLN A 442 -26.69 28.54 -32.20
CA GLN A 442 -25.32 28.85 -31.84
C GLN A 442 -24.89 30.15 -32.57
N THR A 443 -25.69 31.21 -32.39
CA THR A 443 -25.58 32.45 -33.21
C THR A 443 -24.80 33.52 -32.48
N ARG A 444 -23.87 34.17 -33.18
CA ARG A 444 -23.18 35.39 -32.73
C ARG A 444 -23.37 36.52 -33.74
N GLY A 445 -23.72 37.71 -33.28
CA GLY A 445 -23.92 38.87 -34.15
C GLY A 445 -24.05 40.18 -33.37
N GLY A 446 -24.14 41.31 -34.10
CA GLY A 446 -24.47 42.61 -33.51
C GLY A 446 -25.98 42.82 -33.41
N SER A 447 -26.46 43.51 -32.38
CA SER A 447 -27.88 43.88 -32.22
C SER A 447 -28.11 45.38 -32.48
N GLY A 448 -29.19 45.73 -33.19
CA GLY A 448 -29.61 47.11 -33.48
C GLY A 448 -29.35 47.58 -34.93
N TRP A 449 -29.92 48.74 -35.28
CA TRP A 449 -29.77 49.41 -36.59
C TRP A 449 -28.41 50.08 -36.77
N LEU A 450 -27.75 50.47 -35.68
CA LEU A 450 -26.30 50.64 -35.56
C LEU A 450 -25.79 49.53 -34.64
N ARG A 451 -25.04 48.57 -35.19
CA ARG A 451 -24.36 47.51 -34.43
C ARG A 451 -23.46 48.18 -33.37
N THR A 452 -23.95 48.27 -32.14
CA THR A 452 -23.26 48.91 -31.00
C THR A 452 -23.15 47.97 -29.80
N ARG A 453 -23.79 46.80 -29.89
CA ARG A 453 -23.76 45.74 -28.89
C ARG A 453 -23.53 44.40 -29.55
N GLY A 454 -22.58 43.65 -29.03
CA GLY A 454 -22.43 42.23 -29.32
C GLY A 454 -23.58 41.44 -28.69
N ARG A 455 -24.03 40.41 -29.40
CA ARG A 455 -25.07 39.48 -28.97
C ARG A 455 -24.64 38.05 -29.28
N LEU A 456 -24.76 37.17 -28.29
CA LEU A 456 -24.53 35.75 -28.39
C LEU A 456 -25.80 35.03 -27.93
N VAL A 457 -26.32 34.16 -28.79
CA VAL A 457 -27.48 33.32 -28.49
C VAL A 457 -27.04 31.86 -28.53
N ARG A 458 -27.27 31.16 -27.43
CA ARG A 458 -26.94 29.75 -27.30
C ARG A 458 -28.18 29.00 -26.81
N ARG A 459 -28.61 27.99 -27.56
CA ARG A 459 -29.76 27.12 -27.23
C ARG A 459 -29.41 25.66 -27.44
N TRP A 460 -29.92 24.82 -26.56
CA TRP A 460 -29.79 23.37 -26.57
C TRP A 460 -31.12 22.70 -26.20
N LEU A 461 -31.33 21.51 -26.74
CA LEU A 461 -32.36 20.57 -26.33
C LEU A 461 -31.70 19.44 -25.54
N VAL A 462 -32.00 19.35 -24.25
CA VAL A 462 -31.60 18.22 -23.42
C VAL A 462 -32.71 17.19 -23.47
N ARG A 463 -32.40 15.96 -23.87
CA ARG A 463 -33.35 14.84 -23.86
C ARG A 463 -32.90 13.79 -22.86
N VAL A 464 -33.81 13.39 -21.99
CA VAL A 464 -33.58 12.36 -20.96
C VAL A 464 -34.62 11.26 -21.12
N GLY A 465 -34.18 10.02 -21.27
CA GLY A 465 -35.05 8.85 -21.43
C GLY A 465 -34.79 7.79 -20.38
N ASN A 466 -35.86 7.25 -19.79
CA ASN A 466 -35.81 6.14 -18.87
C ASN A 466 -35.90 4.80 -19.62
N GLY A 467 -34.83 4.01 -19.61
CA GLY A 467 -34.79 2.66 -20.17
C GLY A 467 -35.04 1.54 -19.15
N HIS A 468 -35.28 1.87 -17.88
CA HIS A 468 -35.67 0.89 -16.87
C HIS A 468 -37.13 0.44 -17.04
N ASP A 469 -37.46 -0.70 -16.43
CA ASP A 469 -38.83 -1.22 -16.30
C ASP A 469 -39.60 -0.63 -15.10
N ARG A 470 -38.98 0.29 -14.36
CA ARG A 470 -39.52 1.00 -13.20
C ARG A 470 -39.44 2.52 -13.38
N PRO A 471 -40.29 3.31 -12.70
CA PRO A 471 -40.16 4.76 -12.72
C PRO A 471 -38.85 5.20 -12.06
N VAL A 472 -38.24 6.26 -12.60
CA VAL A 472 -37.01 6.85 -12.06
C VAL A 472 -37.13 8.37 -11.96
N ARG A 473 -36.44 8.94 -10.95
CA ARG A 473 -36.27 10.38 -10.80
C ARG A 473 -34.89 10.80 -11.27
N VAL A 474 -34.83 11.71 -12.24
CA VAL A 474 -33.58 12.26 -12.78
C VAL A 474 -33.53 13.76 -12.52
N VAL A 475 -32.45 14.23 -11.91
CA VAL A 475 -32.17 15.67 -11.73
C VAL A 475 -31.18 16.12 -12.80
N VAL A 476 -31.67 16.96 -13.70
CA VAL A 476 -30.86 17.55 -14.78
C VAL A 476 -30.30 18.87 -14.32
N HIS A 477 -28.99 19.07 -14.51
CA HIS A 477 -28.32 20.33 -14.20
C HIS A 477 -27.74 21.00 -15.45
N GLU A 478 -27.97 22.29 -15.59
CA GLU A 478 -27.32 23.16 -16.58
C GLU A 478 -26.78 24.42 -15.89
N ARG A 479 -25.74 25.01 -16.48
CA ARG A 479 -25.10 26.21 -15.93
C ARG A 479 -25.47 27.44 -16.77
N LEU A 480 -26.24 28.33 -16.17
CA LEU A 480 -26.46 29.67 -16.72
C LEU A 480 -25.25 30.56 -16.36
N PRO A 481 -24.59 31.20 -17.34
CA PRO A 481 -23.48 32.10 -17.04
C PRO A 481 -23.90 33.24 -16.11
N VAL A 482 -23.09 33.53 -15.10
CA VAL A 482 -23.32 34.63 -14.16
C VAL A 482 -22.44 35.82 -14.54
N PRO A 483 -23.00 37.00 -14.85
CA PRO A 483 -22.21 38.17 -15.20
C PRO A 483 -21.42 38.67 -13.97
N ARG A 484 -20.14 38.99 -14.17
CA ARG A 484 -19.26 39.60 -13.16
C ARG A 484 -19.06 41.11 -13.36
N ASP A 485 -19.53 41.64 -14.49
CA ASP A 485 -19.46 43.06 -14.85
C ASP A 485 -20.88 43.51 -15.23
N GLU A 486 -21.31 44.67 -14.75
CA GLU A 486 -22.66 45.20 -14.95
C GLU A 486 -22.97 45.49 -16.43
N ARG A 487 -21.95 45.64 -17.28
CA ARG A 487 -22.10 45.83 -18.72
C ARG A 487 -22.40 44.52 -19.45
N LEU A 488 -22.21 43.37 -18.81
CA LEU A 488 -22.61 42.07 -19.32
C LEU A 488 -24.04 41.77 -18.88
N LYS A 489 -24.94 41.55 -19.84
CA LYS A 489 -26.30 41.12 -19.54
C LYS A 489 -26.51 39.69 -20.03
N VAL A 490 -26.80 38.79 -19.10
CA VAL A 490 -27.17 37.40 -19.38
C VAL A 490 -28.65 37.23 -19.07
N GLU A 491 -29.42 36.77 -20.05
CA GLU A 491 -30.85 36.47 -19.90
C GLU A 491 -31.11 35.02 -20.34
N PRO A 492 -31.98 34.27 -19.66
CA PRO A 492 -32.45 32.99 -20.19
C PRO A 492 -33.09 33.16 -21.57
N ALA A 493 -33.01 32.14 -22.43
CA ALA A 493 -33.71 32.14 -23.70
C ALA A 493 -35.23 32.24 -23.47
N ASP A 494 -35.92 32.85 -24.43
CA ASP A 494 -37.37 33.12 -24.37
C ASP A 494 -38.24 31.86 -24.37
N ASP A 495 -37.73 30.79 -24.96
CA ASP A 495 -38.35 29.45 -25.00
C ASP A 495 -37.73 28.46 -23.99
N ALA A 496 -36.90 28.94 -23.06
CA ALA A 496 -36.26 28.09 -22.06
C ALA A 496 -37.30 27.47 -21.12
N THR A 497 -37.14 26.18 -20.83
CA THR A 497 -37.95 25.47 -19.84
C THR A 497 -37.62 26.02 -18.45
N PRO A 498 -38.59 26.55 -17.68
CA PRO A 498 -38.32 27.09 -16.35
C PRO A 498 -37.69 26.03 -15.43
N PRO A 499 -36.62 26.35 -14.68
CA PRO A 499 -36.00 25.43 -13.74
C PRO A 499 -36.84 25.31 -12.47
N ASP A 500 -36.80 24.14 -11.84
CA ASP A 500 -37.45 23.89 -10.54
C ASP A 500 -36.67 24.53 -9.39
N ALA A 501 -35.34 24.65 -9.54
CA ALA A 501 -34.47 25.31 -8.58
C ALA A 501 -33.31 26.05 -9.26
N ARG A 502 -32.82 27.10 -8.59
CA ARG A 502 -31.70 27.94 -9.01
C ARG A 502 -30.64 27.96 -7.92
N ASP A 503 -29.41 28.23 -8.32
CA ASP A 503 -28.23 28.31 -7.44
C ASP A 503 -28.07 27.08 -6.54
N VAL A 504 -28.41 25.90 -7.10
CA VAL A 504 -28.42 24.66 -6.32
C VAL A 504 -27.01 24.32 -5.86
N ARG A 505 -26.90 23.66 -4.70
CA ARG A 505 -25.61 23.36 -4.05
C ARG A 505 -24.78 24.63 -3.73
N GLY A 506 -25.42 25.80 -3.65
CA GLY A 506 -24.74 27.06 -3.40
C GLY A 506 -23.87 27.54 -4.57
N VAL A 507 -24.05 26.97 -5.77
CA VAL A 507 -23.28 27.33 -6.97
C VAL A 507 -24.07 28.35 -7.79
N PRO A 508 -23.63 29.62 -7.89
CA PRO A 508 -24.33 30.63 -8.67
C PRO A 508 -24.51 30.22 -10.14
N GLY A 509 -25.72 30.37 -10.66
CA GLY A 509 -26.08 30.03 -12.04
C GLY A 509 -26.34 28.54 -12.28
N LEU A 510 -26.19 27.67 -11.28
CA LEU A 510 -26.51 26.25 -11.45
C LEU A 510 -28.02 26.01 -11.32
N LEU A 511 -28.63 25.59 -12.42
CA LEU A 511 -30.07 25.34 -12.53
C LEU A 511 -30.36 23.84 -12.36
N ALA A 512 -31.54 23.49 -11.85
CA ALA A 512 -31.99 22.10 -11.74
C ALA A 512 -33.44 21.90 -12.23
N TRP A 513 -33.66 20.78 -12.91
CA TRP A 513 -34.98 20.24 -13.28
C TRP A 513 -35.14 18.82 -12.74
N ASN A 514 -36.24 18.55 -12.05
CA ASN A 514 -36.58 17.25 -11.48
C ASN A 514 -37.56 16.53 -12.40
N LEU A 515 -37.09 15.46 -13.05
CA LEU A 515 -37.89 14.67 -13.97
C LEU A 515 -38.29 13.35 -13.31
N ASP A 516 -39.59 13.18 -13.06
CA ASP A 516 -40.18 11.87 -12.75
C ASP A 516 -40.58 11.19 -14.07
N LEU A 517 -39.87 10.13 -14.43
CA LEU A 517 -40.00 9.42 -15.71
C LEU A 517 -40.58 8.01 -15.47
N ALA A 518 -41.71 7.71 -16.09
CA ALA A 518 -42.25 6.35 -16.16
C ALA A 518 -41.33 5.42 -16.99
N PRO A 519 -41.49 4.08 -16.90
CA PRO A 519 -40.75 3.14 -17.73
C PRO A 519 -40.88 3.47 -19.22
N GLY A 520 -39.76 3.60 -19.94
CA GLY A 520 -39.74 3.94 -21.36
C GLY A 520 -40.03 5.42 -21.71
N GLU A 521 -40.40 6.26 -20.73
CA GLU A 521 -40.69 7.68 -20.96
C GLU A 521 -39.43 8.47 -21.30
N ALA A 522 -39.56 9.45 -22.19
CA ALA A 522 -38.52 10.45 -22.43
C ALA A 522 -39.10 11.86 -22.31
N ARG A 523 -38.33 12.77 -21.69
CA ARG A 523 -38.66 14.20 -21.57
C ARG A 523 -37.58 15.06 -22.16
N GLU A 524 -38.00 16.25 -22.57
CA GLU A 524 -37.14 17.26 -23.19
C GLU A 524 -37.14 18.53 -22.34
N ILE A 525 -35.95 19.11 -22.15
CA ILE A 525 -35.73 20.40 -21.51
C ILE A 525 -35.06 21.31 -22.53
N ARG A 526 -35.68 22.46 -22.81
CA ARG A 526 -35.04 23.53 -23.59
C ARG A 526 -34.20 24.38 -22.65
N PHE A 527 -32.89 24.40 -22.87
CA PHE A 527 -31.96 25.24 -22.13
C PHE A 527 -31.29 26.23 -23.08
N GLY A 528 -31.15 27.48 -22.67
CA GLY A 528 -30.45 28.47 -23.47
C GLY A 528 -30.35 29.82 -22.78
N PHE A 529 -29.50 30.67 -23.33
CA PHE A 529 -29.29 32.04 -22.85
C PHE A 529 -28.92 33.00 -23.98
N VAL A 530 -29.17 34.28 -23.71
CA VAL A 530 -28.75 35.41 -24.52
C VAL A 530 -27.77 36.23 -23.70
N LEU A 531 -26.54 36.33 -24.19
CA LEU A 531 -25.53 37.23 -23.66
C LEU A 531 -25.44 38.47 -24.55
N SER A 532 -25.42 39.65 -23.93
CA SER A 532 -25.19 40.92 -24.62
C SER A 532 -24.13 41.77 -23.91
N TRP A 533 -23.32 42.48 -24.69
CA TRP A 533 -22.19 43.28 -24.22
C TRP A 533 -21.89 44.46 -25.17
N PRO A 534 -21.19 45.52 -24.73
CA PRO A 534 -20.70 46.59 -25.60
C PRO A 534 -19.72 46.06 -26.67
N GLU A 535 -19.88 46.42 -27.94
CA GLU A 535 -19.11 45.81 -29.04
C GLU A 535 -17.60 46.09 -29.00
N ASP A 536 -17.18 47.15 -28.29
CA ASP A 536 -15.78 47.49 -28.03
C ASP A 536 -15.09 46.54 -27.03
N LEU A 537 -15.86 45.66 -26.37
CA LEU A 537 -15.36 44.71 -25.38
C LEU A 537 -15.45 43.27 -25.89
N VAL A 538 -14.57 42.40 -25.37
CA VAL A 538 -14.55 40.96 -25.68
C VAL A 538 -14.86 40.17 -24.40
N PRO A 539 -15.98 39.44 -24.33
CA PRO A 539 -16.31 38.65 -23.15
C PRO A 539 -15.46 37.37 -23.08
N VAL A 540 -14.90 37.05 -21.92
CA VAL A 540 -14.04 35.87 -21.71
C VAL A 540 -14.74 34.87 -20.78
N GLY A 541 -14.78 33.59 -21.17
CA GLY A 541 -15.36 32.52 -20.35
C GLY A 541 -15.46 31.16 -21.06
N PRO A 542 -15.47 30.04 -20.31
CA PRO A 542 -15.36 28.69 -20.87
C PRO A 542 -16.51 28.29 -21.81
N LEU A 543 -17.71 28.85 -21.63
CA LEU A 543 -18.91 28.53 -22.44
C LEU A 543 -19.16 29.52 -23.60
N LEU A 544 -18.23 30.44 -23.86
CA LEU A 544 -18.42 31.48 -24.88
C LEU A 544 -17.73 31.15 -26.21
N TRP A 545 -16.73 30.26 -26.19
CA TRP A 545 -15.74 30.06 -27.26
C TRP A 545 -15.55 28.60 -27.69
N GLU A 546 -16.53 27.71 -27.46
CA GLU A 546 -16.52 26.40 -28.12
C GLU A 546 -16.82 26.61 -29.62
N GLU A 547 -15.79 26.38 -30.46
CA GLU A 547 -15.89 26.27 -31.92
C GLU A 547 -16.33 24.88 -32.35
#